data_AF-A0A522APZ0-F1
#
_entry.id   AF-A0A522APZ0-F1
#
_cell.length_a   1.000
_cell.length_b   1.000
_cell.length_c   1.000
_cell.angle_alpha   90.00
_cell.angle_beta   90.00
_cell.angle_gamma   90.00
#
_symmetry.space_group_name_H-M   'P 1'
#
loop_
_entity.id
_entity.type
_entity.pdbx_description
1 polymer ?
#
loop_
_entity_poly.entity_id
_entity_poly.type
_entity_poly.pdbx_seq_one_letter_code
_entity_poly.pdbx_strand_id
1 'polypeptide(L)'
;MYYSTVPVLEEVAKINPQRIIGAQCLPPSVAAMCGLRDVRGYDSVDPKRMISLLQIAAGPQSKKYDYALAQWLSPKATLGEDGSVRLSPVLDLLGVRYVIGRGLSPPQSRPAFTGPDYWALENPAVLPRAFVPARVEVEPDDALRLAKLASPQFDPREVAYVESPISLPATSRGVVSVVDETPARVVLNATLETSGLVILADSWDAGWKARLDGKPVPILRTDHALRGVLVPAGNSELEFRYQPDSFTLGLNLFALAFIALVIQAGIIWRSRATAPASPAR
;
A
#
# COMPACT_ATOMS: atom_id res chain seq x y z
N MET A 1 20.38 16.06 -5.79
CA MET A 1 20.22 14.61 -6.03
C MET A 1 21.05 14.26 -7.25
N TYR A 2 21.84 13.18 -7.19
CA TYR A 2 22.86 12.81 -8.18
C TYR A 2 22.34 12.09 -9.44
N TYR A 3 21.02 12.03 -9.64
CA TYR A 3 20.42 11.29 -10.75
C TYR A 3 19.92 12.26 -11.82
N SER A 4 20.24 11.96 -13.08
CA SER A 4 19.70 12.68 -14.23
C SER A 4 18.18 12.60 -14.24
N THR A 5 17.53 13.72 -14.56
CA THR A 5 16.08 13.79 -14.72
C THR A 5 15.63 12.88 -15.86
N VAL A 6 14.58 12.08 -15.64
CA VAL A 6 13.98 11.23 -16.66
C VAL A 6 12.64 11.86 -17.06
N PRO A 7 12.53 12.53 -18.23
CA PRO A 7 11.36 13.35 -18.57
C PRO A 7 10.02 12.59 -18.50
N VAL A 8 10.01 11.33 -18.93
CA VAL A 8 8.81 10.48 -18.87
C VAL A 8 8.33 10.29 -17.43
N LEU A 9 9.23 10.13 -16.46
CA LEU A 9 8.87 9.98 -15.06
C LEU A 9 8.35 11.29 -14.46
N GLU A 10 8.90 12.44 -14.88
CA GLU A 10 8.42 13.75 -14.45
C GLU A 10 7.01 14.05 -14.97
N GLU A 11 6.72 13.74 -16.23
CA GLU A 11 5.38 13.92 -16.79
C GLU A 11 4.35 13.04 -16.06
N VAL A 12 4.68 11.78 -15.79
CA VAL A 12 3.78 10.91 -15.02
C VAL A 12 3.60 11.40 -13.57
N ALA A 13 4.67 11.92 -12.93
CA ALA A 13 4.61 12.42 -11.56
C ALA A 13 3.73 13.70 -11.42
N LYS A 14 3.63 14.51 -12.46
CA LYS A 14 2.72 15.68 -12.49
C LYS A 14 1.24 15.27 -12.44
N ILE A 15 0.91 14.04 -12.85
CA ILE A 15 -0.47 13.50 -12.93
C ILE A 15 -0.83 12.75 -11.63
N ASN A 16 -0.48 13.34 -10.48
CA ASN A 16 -0.87 12.87 -9.14
C ASN A 16 -2.42 12.90 -9.02
N PRO A 17 -3.10 11.88 -8.45
CA PRO A 17 -2.59 10.80 -7.61
C PRO A 17 -2.62 9.39 -8.22
N GLN A 18 -2.22 9.25 -9.48
CA GLN A 18 -2.27 7.95 -10.18
C GLN A 18 -1.13 7.02 -9.74
N ARG A 19 -1.39 5.70 -9.67
CA ARG A 19 -0.37 4.68 -9.40
C ARG A 19 0.23 4.12 -10.68
N ILE A 20 1.48 3.68 -10.59
CA ILE A 20 2.23 3.06 -11.68
C ILE A 20 2.66 1.63 -11.33
N ILE A 21 3.10 0.90 -12.36
CA ILE A 21 3.93 -0.29 -12.20
C ILE A 21 5.06 -0.29 -13.24
N GLY A 22 6.29 -0.54 -12.80
CA GLY A 22 7.42 -0.78 -13.70
C GLY A 22 7.43 -2.21 -14.23
N ALA A 23 7.28 -2.39 -15.54
CA ALA A 23 7.36 -3.69 -16.20
C ALA A 23 8.83 -4.10 -16.37
N GLN A 24 9.33 -4.95 -15.47
CA GLN A 24 10.73 -5.42 -15.44
C GLN A 24 11.77 -4.28 -15.43
N CYS A 25 11.37 -3.10 -14.95
CA CYS A 25 12.21 -1.92 -14.86
C CYS A 25 11.79 -1.07 -13.67
N LEU A 26 12.57 -0.02 -13.39
CA LEU A 26 12.27 1.00 -12.38
C LEU A 26 11.90 0.38 -11.02
N PRO A 27 12.88 -0.02 -10.19
CA PRO A 27 12.60 -0.59 -8.88
C PRO A 27 11.67 0.30 -8.03
N PRO A 28 10.78 -0.27 -7.20
CA PRO A 28 9.75 0.51 -6.50
C PRO A 28 10.31 1.64 -5.61
N SER A 29 11.47 1.42 -4.99
CA SER A 29 12.19 2.45 -4.22
C SER A 29 12.66 3.62 -5.08
N VAL A 30 13.07 3.38 -6.33
CA VAL A 30 13.46 4.42 -7.29
C VAL A 30 12.23 5.19 -7.77
N ALA A 31 11.11 4.50 -8.03
CA ALA A 31 9.84 5.14 -8.36
C ALA A 31 9.41 6.11 -7.24
N ALA A 32 9.50 5.70 -5.98
CA ALA A 32 9.20 6.56 -4.83
C ALA A 32 10.11 7.81 -4.76
N MET A 33 11.40 7.69 -5.08
CA MET A 33 12.32 8.84 -5.15
C MET A 33 11.93 9.84 -6.26
N CYS A 34 11.30 9.37 -7.34
CA CYS A 34 10.77 10.21 -8.41
C CYS A 34 9.37 10.78 -8.10
N GLY A 35 8.84 10.58 -6.88
CA GLY A 35 7.49 11.00 -6.51
C GLY A 35 6.38 10.15 -7.12
N LEU A 36 6.71 9.00 -7.72
CA LEU A 36 5.76 8.07 -8.32
C LEU A 36 5.25 7.08 -7.28
N ARG A 37 3.96 6.77 -7.34
CA ARG A 37 3.32 5.80 -6.45
C ARG A 37 3.30 4.43 -7.11
N ASP A 38 4.30 3.62 -6.81
CA ASP A 38 4.36 2.25 -7.33
C ASP A 38 3.47 1.31 -6.52
N VAL A 39 2.59 0.58 -7.20
CA VAL A 39 1.69 -0.41 -6.57
C VAL A 39 2.45 -1.53 -5.86
N ARG A 40 3.69 -1.80 -6.30
CA ARG A 40 4.59 -2.80 -5.72
C ARG A 40 5.12 -2.37 -4.34
N GLY A 41 4.91 -1.12 -3.94
CA GLY A 41 5.25 -0.61 -2.62
C GLY A 41 6.72 -0.19 -2.49
N TYR A 42 7.35 -0.56 -1.37
CA TYR A 42 8.75 -0.27 -1.08
C TYR A 42 9.50 -1.57 -0.87
N ASP A 43 10.73 -1.65 -1.38
CA ASP A 43 11.63 -2.78 -1.14
C ASP A 43 12.87 -2.33 -0.37
N SER A 44 13.14 -3.00 0.76
CA SER A 44 14.39 -3.75 1.08
C SER A 44 14.94 -3.63 2.52
N VAL A 45 15.42 -4.75 3.08
CA VAL A 45 16.68 -4.87 3.86
C VAL A 45 17.30 -6.26 3.64
N ASP A 46 18.59 -6.31 3.27
CA ASP A 46 19.34 -7.56 3.00
C ASP A 46 20.25 -8.01 4.15
N PRO A 47 19.98 -9.15 4.80
CA PRO A 47 20.73 -9.61 5.97
C PRO A 47 22.14 -10.14 5.64
N LYS A 48 23.13 -9.65 6.40
CA LYS A 48 24.58 -9.74 6.10
C LYS A 48 25.16 -11.15 5.88
N ARG A 49 24.71 -12.17 6.62
CA ARG A 49 25.22 -13.54 6.42
C ARG A 49 24.65 -14.20 5.14
N MET A 50 23.48 -13.75 4.67
CA MET A 50 22.80 -14.27 3.49
C MET A 50 23.49 -13.85 2.19
N ILE A 51 23.92 -12.59 2.09
CA ILE A 51 24.69 -12.11 0.92
C ILE A 51 26.06 -12.80 0.85
N SER A 52 26.67 -13.09 2.00
CA SER A 52 27.98 -13.75 2.07
C SER A 52 27.97 -15.20 1.56
N LEU A 53 26.94 -16.00 1.84
CA LEU A 53 26.85 -17.36 1.32
C LEU A 53 26.52 -17.38 -0.19
N LEU A 54 25.63 -16.48 -0.64
CA LEU A 54 25.25 -16.37 -2.04
C LEU A 54 26.44 -15.97 -2.93
N GLN A 55 27.33 -15.09 -2.45
CA GLN A 55 28.56 -14.64 -3.14
C GLN A 55 29.53 -15.77 -3.53
N ILE A 56 29.41 -16.94 -2.92
CA ILE A 56 30.32 -18.07 -3.16
C ILE A 56 29.83 -18.99 -4.28
N ALA A 57 28.51 -19.07 -4.54
CA ALA A 57 27.90 -19.95 -5.55
C ALA A 57 27.40 -19.22 -6.82
N ALA A 58 27.80 -17.96 -7.04
CA ALA A 58 27.34 -17.18 -8.18
C ALA A 58 27.92 -17.71 -9.51
N GLY A 59 27.05 -18.19 -10.41
CA GLY A 59 27.43 -18.47 -11.80
C GLY A 59 27.77 -17.17 -12.55
N PRO A 60 28.59 -17.21 -13.63
CA PRO A 60 29.14 -16.01 -14.26
C PRO A 60 28.12 -15.04 -14.90
N GLN A 61 26.83 -15.43 -15.01
CA GLN A 61 25.73 -14.60 -15.52
C GLN A 61 24.60 -14.36 -14.50
N SER A 62 24.78 -14.80 -13.25
CA SER A 62 23.73 -14.72 -12.23
C SER A 62 23.49 -13.28 -11.73
N LYS A 63 22.22 -12.85 -11.80
CA LYS A 63 21.64 -11.82 -10.92
C LYS A 63 21.01 -12.51 -9.70
N LYS A 64 21.14 -11.97 -8.50
CA LYS A 64 20.59 -12.55 -7.25
C LYS A 64 19.44 -11.73 -6.70
N TYR A 65 18.36 -12.40 -6.29
CA TYR A 65 17.18 -11.80 -5.64
C TYR A 65 16.51 -12.87 -4.75
N ASP A 66 16.59 -12.76 -3.42
CA ASP A 66 15.99 -13.67 -2.41
C ASP A 66 15.04 -12.91 -1.44
N TYR A 67 14.35 -11.95 -2.03
CA TYR A 67 13.54 -10.89 -1.43
C TYR A 67 12.96 -10.10 -2.62
N ALA A 68 12.10 -9.10 -2.40
CA ALA A 68 11.68 -8.20 -3.47
C ALA A 68 10.89 -8.84 -4.64
N LEU A 69 9.98 -9.79 -4.36
CA LEU A 69 9.21 -10.52 -5.38
C LEU A 69 8.42 -9.63 -6.34
N ALA A 70 8.00 -8.45 -5.87
CA ALA A 70 7.30 -7.48 -6.68
C ALA A 70 8.25 -6.71 -7.63
N GLN A 71 9.55 -6.58 -7.30
CA GLN A 71 10.50 -5.71 -7.99
C GLN A 71 10.64 -5.98 -9.49
N TRP A 72 10.54 -7.25 -9.90
CA TRP A 72 10.63 -7.66 -11.31
C TRP A 72 9.31 -8.17 -11.88
N LEU A 73 8.20 -7.98 -11.14
CA LEU A 73 6.88 -8.38 -11.59
C LEU A 73 6.55 -7.66 -12.89
N SER A 74 6.25 -8.44 -13.93
CA SER A 74 5.70 -7.93 -15.17
C SER A 74 4.18 -8.07 -15.11
N PRO A 75 3.42 -7.00 -15.38
CA PRO A 75 1.96 -7.09 -15.35
C PRO A 75 1.49 -8.04 -16.46
N LYS A 76 0.45 -8.83 -16.17
CA LYS A 76 -0.31 -9.50 -17.23
C LYS A 76 -1.07 -8.43 -18.01
N ALA A 77 -0.73 -8.28 -19.27
CA ALA A 77 -1.25 -7.23 -20.13
C ALA A 77 -1.57 -7.76 -21.53
N THR A 78 -2.62 -7.23 -22.14
CA THR A 78 -2.91 -7.37 -23.56
C THR A 78 -3.00 -5.99 -24.20
N LEU A 79 -2.77 -5.90 -25.51
CA LEU A 79 -2.95 -4.64 -26.24
C LEU A 79 -4.36 -4.59 -26.82
N GLY A 80 -5.01 -3.44 -26.67
CA GLY A 80 -6.23 -3.12 -27.40
C GLY A 80 -5.94 -2.80 -28.86
N GLU A 81 -6.96 -2.84 -29.71
CA GLU A 81 -6.86 -2.46 -31.13
C GLU A 81 -6.45 -0.98 -31.31
N ASP A 82 -6.73 -0.15 -30.31
CA ASP A 82 -6.33 1.26 -30.23
C ASP A 82 -4.87 1.46 -29.78
N GLY A 83 -4.16 0.39 -29.44
CA GLY A 83 -2.79 0.40 -28.94
C GLY A 83 -2.67 0.71 -27.44
N SER A 84 -3.78 0.84 -26.72
CA SER A 84 -3.81 0.98 -25.26
C SER A 84 -3.48 -0.34 -24.57
N VAL A 85 -3.05 -0.30 -23.31
CA VAL A 85 -2.80 -1.51 -22.53
C VAL A 85 -4.04 -1.88 -21.72
N ARG A 86 -4.47 -3.14 -21.82
CA ARG A 86 -5.47 -3.73 -20.93
C ARG A 86 -4.77 -4.59 -19.91
N LEU A 87 -4.94 -4.25 -18.64
CA LEU A 87 -4.38 -5.00 -17.52
C LEU A 87 -5.37 -6.04 -16.99
N SER A 88 -4.93 -6.87 -16.04
CA SER A 88 -5.86 -7.71 -15.30
C SER A 88 -6.80 -6.86 -14.45
N PRO A 89 -8.05 -7.32 -14.18
CA PRO A 89 -8.97 -6.60 -13.30
C PRO A 89 -8.39 -6.32 -11.90
N VAL A 90 -7.46 -7.17 -11.43
CA VAL A 90 -6.72 -6.95 -10.17
C VAL A 90 -5.83 -5.70 -10.24
N LEU A 91 -5.18 -5.41 -11.37
CA LEU A 91 -4.38 -4.19 -11.52
C LEU A 91 -5.25 -2.95 -11.71
N ASP A 92 -6.45 -3.11 -12.28
CA ASP A 92 -7.47 -2.06 -12.33
C ASP A 92 -7.98 -1.70 -10.92
N LEU A 93 -8.33 -2.72 -10.13
CA LEU A 93 -8.68 -2.64 -8.70
C LEU A 93 -7.59 -1.92 -7.90
N LEU A 94 -6.33 -2.26 -8.17
CA LEU A 94 -5.17 -1.62 -7.55
C LEU A 94 -4.82 -0.27 -8.17
N GLY A 95 -5.68 0.35 -8.97
CA GLY A 95 -5.53 1.72 -9.43
C GLY A 95 -4.29 1.98 -10.29
N VAL A 96 -3.78 0.97 -10.99
CA VAL A 96 -2.62 1.10 -11.88
C VAL A 96 -3.03 1.79 -13.18
N ARG A 97 -2.67 3.07 -13.34
CA ARG A 97 -2.95 3.84 -14.56
C ARG A 97 -1.88 3.64 -15.63
N TYR A 98 -0.60 3.60 -15.23
CA TYR A 98 0.49 3.52 -16.21
C TYR A 98 1.38 2.30 -16.01
N VAL A 99 1.68 1.64 -17.12
CA VAL A 99 2.75 0.65 -17.22
C VAL A 99 3.98 1.34 -17.78
N ILE A 100 5.06 1.36 -16.99
CA ILE A 100 6.33 1.93 -17.40
C ILE A 100 7.23 0.82 -17.92
N GLY A 101 7.79 1.00 -19.12
CA GLY A 101 8.81 0.11 -19.66
C GLY A 101 10.04 0.87 -20.13
N ARG A 102 11.10 0.10 -20.42
CA ARG A 102 12.40 0.62 -20.86
C ARG A 102 12.79 0.02 -22.20
N GLY A 103 13.48 0.79 -23.04
CA GLY A 103 13.90 0.40 -24.37
C GLY A 103 12.79 0.59 -25.40
N LEU A 104 12.68 -0.32 -26.37
CA LEU A 104 11.64 -0.26 -27.39
C LEU A 104 10.27 -0.62 -26.79
N SER A 105 9.25 0.18 -27.11
CA SER A 105 7.88 -0.16 -26.76
C SER A 105 7.40 -1.39 -27.51
N PRO A 106 6.44 -2.17 -26.97
CA PRO A 106 5.87 -3.32 -27.66
C PRO A 106 5.33 -2.93 -29.05
N PRO A 107 5.49 -3.80 -30.07
CA PRO A 107 4.89 -3.55 -31.38
C PRO A 107 3.39 -3.28 -31.26
N GLN A 108 2.86 -2.35 -32.07
CA GLN A 108 1.43 -1.97 -32.10
C GLN A 108 0.92 -1.24 -30.85
N SER A 109 1.75 -1.03 -29.83
CA SER A 109 1.39 -0.20 -28.68
C SER A 109 1.46 1.29 -29.00
N ARG A 110 0.67 2.11 -28.30
CA ARG A 110 0.70 3.57 -28.36
C ARG A 110 0.99 4.14 -26.98
N PRO A 111 2.28 4.35 -26.63
CA PRO A 111 2.64 4.98 -25.37
C PRO A 111 2.02 6.37 -25.23
N ALA A 112 1.46 6.66 -24.07
CA ALA A 112 1.02 8.02 -23.70
C ALA A 112 2.23 8.96 -23.55
N PHE A 113 3.36 8.41 -23.09
CA PHE A 113 4.63 9.11 -23.00
C PHE A 113 5.76 8.27 -23.59
N THR A 114 6.65 8.92 -24.33
CA THR A 114 7.85 8.31 -24.93
C THR A 114 9.05 9.19 -24.65
N GLY A 115 10.17 8.58 -24.27
CA GLY A 115 11.47 9.24 -24.12
C GLY A 115 12.59 8.38 -24.70
N PRO A 116 13.85 8.83 -24.59
CA PRO A 116 15.00 8.14 -25.18
C PRO A 116 15.17 6.69 -24.68
N ASP A 117 14.90 6.47 -23.39
CA ASP A 117 15.12 5.20 -22.71
C ASP A 117 13.83 4.56 -22.18
N TYR A 118 12.78 5.35 -21.94
CA TYR A 118 11.57 4.91 -21.23
C TYR A 118 10.32 5.26 -22.02
N TRP A 119 9.26 4.50 -21.77
CA TRP A 119 7.92 4.74 -22.29
C TRP A 119 6.88 4.41 -21.23
N ALA A 120 5.68 4.98 -21.38
CA ALA A 120 4.55 4.73 -20.50
C ALA A 120 3.30 4.41 -21.30
N LEU A 121 2.71 3.23 -21.08
CA LEU A 121 1.41 2.86 -21.63
C LEU A 121 0.31 3.16 -20.62
N GLU A 122 -0.78 3.74 -21.10
CA GLU A 122 -1.94 4.08 -20.29
C GLU A 122 -2.96 2.93 -20.26
N ASN A 123 -3.42 2.60 -19.06
CA ASN A 123 -4.52 1.70 -18.76
C ASN A 123 -5.80 2.52 -18.53
N PRO A 124 -6.73 2.56 -19.49
CA PRO A 124 -7.97 3.34 -19.36
C PRO A 124 -8.96 2.71 -18.37
N ALA A 125 -8.83 1.42 -18.06
CA ALA A 125 -9.77 0.66 -17.22
C ALA A 125 -9.54 0.84 -15.71
N VAL A 126 -8.57 1.67 -15.31
CA VAL A 126 -8.17 1.88 -13.91
C VAL A 126 -9.33 2.35 -13.01
N LEU A 127 -9.36 1.90 -11.75
CA LEU A 127 -10.26 2.44 -10.73
C LEU A 127 -9.57 3.53 -9.89
N PRO A 128 -10.33 4.49 -9.33
CA PRO A 128 -9.82 5.33 -8.26
C PRO A 128 -9.31 4.48 -7.09
N ARG A 129 -8.30 4.99 -6.36
CA ARG A 129 -7.73 4.29 -5.20
C ARG A 129 -8.75 4.02 -4.08
N ALA A 130 -9.76 4.88 -3.94
CA ALA A 130 -10.88 4.67 -3.06
C ALA A 130 -12.17 4.66 -3.87
N PHE A 131 -13.01 3.65 -3.69
CA PHE A 131 -14.23 3.45 -4.50
C PHE A 131 -15.27 2.62 -3.73
N VAL A 132 -16.46 2.49 -4.31
CA VAL A 132 -17.57 1.68 -3.79
C VAL A 132 -17.98 0.67 -4.88
N PRO A 133 -17.87 -0.65 -4.64
CA PRO A 133 -18.37 -1.66 -5.58
C PRO A 133 -19.90 -1.70 -5.56
N ALA A 134 -20.53 -2.13 -6.65
CA ALA A 134 -21.98 -2.20 -6.75
C ALA A 134 -22.59 -3.21 -5.76
N ARG A 135 -21.94 -4.34 -5.50
CA ARG A 135 -22.34 -5.32 -4.48
C ARG A 135 -21.13 -5.92 -3.76
N VAL A 136 -21.41 -6.61 -2.67
CA VAL A 136 -20.39 -7.31 -1.88
C VAL A 136 -20.84 -8.74 -1.65
N GLU A 137 -19.93 -9.68 -1.87
CA GLU A 137 -20.15 -11.10 -1.63
C GLU A 137 -19.23 -11.59 -0.51
N VAL A 138 -19.73 -12.53 0.29
CA VAL A 138 -18.94 -13.16 1.35
C VAL A 138 -18.28 -14.40 0.78
N GLU A 139 -16.95 -14.43 0.78
CA GLU A 139 -16.16 -15.59 0.40
C GLU A 139 -15.06 -15.78 1.46
N PRO A 140 -15.28 -16.64 2.48
CA PRO A 140 -14.33 -16.84 3.57
C PRO A 140 -13.12 -17.67 3.16
N ASP A 141 -13.20 -18.50 2.12
CA ASP A 141 -12.09 -19.33 1.66
C ASP A 141 -11.11 -18.53 0.79
N ASP A 142 -9.84 -18.52 1.18
CA ASP A 142 -8.80 -17.72 0.50
C ASP A 142 -8.55 -18.20 -0.93
N ALA A 143 -8.55 -19.51 -1.17
CA ALA A 143 -8.25 -20.08 -2.48
C ALA A 143 -9.39 -19.80 -3.47
N LEU A 144 -10.64 -19.95 -3.03
CA LEU A 144 -11.83 -19.61 -3.82
C LEU A 144 -11.91 -18.11 -4.08
N ARG A 145 -11.59 -17.26 -3.08
CA ARG A 145 -11.55 -15.80 -3.24
C ARG A 145 -10.52 -15.39 -4.29
N LEU A 146 -9.30 -15.91 -4.19
CA LEU A 146 -8.23 -15.63 -5.17
C LEU A 146 -8.59 -16.14 -6.57
N ALA A 147 -9.23 -17.32 -6.68
CA ALA A 147 -9.70 -17.83 -7.95
C ALA A 147 -10.78 -16.94 -8.59
N LYS A 148 -11.71 -16.41 -7.78
CA LYS A 148 -12.72 -15.42 -8.23
C LYS A 148 -12.05 -14.14 -8.72
N LEU A 149 -11.09 -13.58 -7.96
CA LEU A 149 -10.34 -12.37 -8.37
C LEU A 149 -9.49 -12.56 -9.63
N ALA A 150 -9.00 -13.78 -9.87
CA ALA A 150 -8.23 -14.12 -11.06
C ALA A 150 -9.09 -14.37 -12.31
N SER A 151 -10.41 -14.46 -12.15
CA SER A 151 -11.35 -14.69 -13.24
C SER A 151 -11.36 -13.53 -14.24
N PRO A 152 -11.38 -13.79 -15.56
CA PRO A 152 -11.61 -12.74 -16.56
C PRO A 152 -12.98 -12.06 -16.46
N GLN A 153 -13.94 -12.67 -15.75
CA GLN A 153 -15.28 -12.11 -15.51
C GLN A 153 -15.35 -11.24 -14.25
N PHE A 154 -14.27 -11.17 -13.46
CA PHE A 154 -14.22 -10.30 -12.30
C PHE A 154 -14.16 -8.83 -12.73
N ASP A 155 -15.13 -8.03 -12.27
CA ASP A 155 -15.11 -6.57 -12.38
C ASP A 155 -15.14 -5.95 -10.98
N PRO A 156 -14.06 -5.28 -10.55
CA PRO A 156 -13.98 -4.66 -9.22
C PRO A 156 -14.95 -3.49 -9.03
N ARG A 157 -15.56 -2.95 -10.10
CA ARG A 157 -16.65 -1.96 -9.98
C ARG A 157 -17.96 -2.61 -9.57
N GLU A 158 -18.16 -3.86 -9.96
CA GLU A 158 -19.42 -4.57 -9.77
C GLU A 158 -19.45 -5.35 -8.46
N VAL A 159 -18.37 -6.05 -8.11
CA VAL A 159 -18.34 -6.95 -6.95
C VAL A 159 -17.03 -6.83 -6.18
N ALA A 160 -17.13 -6.88 -4.85
CA ALA A 160 -15.99 -7.10 -3.97
C ALA A 160 -16.26 -8.27 -3.03
N TYR A 161 -15.19 -8.88 -2.53
CA TYR A 161 -15.24 -10.07 -1.66
C TYR A 161 -14.75 -9.77 -0.25
N VAL A 162 -15.53 -10.17 0.76
CA VAL A 162 -15.17 -10.05 2.18
C VAL A 162 -15.15 -11.40 2.87
N GLU A 163 -14.42 -11.52 3.98
CA GLU A 163 -14.26 -12.78 4.71
C GLU A 163 -15.39 -13.06 5.70
N SER A 164 -16.01 -12.01 6.21
CA SER A 164 -17.01 -12.10 7.28
C SER A 164 -18.40 -11.70 6.78
N PRO A 165 -19.48 -12.28 7.34
CA PRO A 165 -20.84 -11.87 7.03
C PRO A 165 -21.06 -10.39 7.28
N ILE A 166 -21.71 -9.72 6.33
CA ILE A 166 -22.10 -8.31 6.42
C ILE A 166 -23.56 -8.16 6.04
N SER A 167 -24.16 -7.05 6.50
CA SER A 167 -25.52 -6.66 6.11
C SER A 167 -25.43 -5.36 5.31
N LEU A 168 -25.71 -5.47 4.01
CA LEU A 168 -25.77 -4.35 3.07
C LEU A 168 -27.00 -4.52 2.15
N PRO A 169 -27.51 -3.43 1.56
CA PRO A 169 -28.49 -3.52 0.49
C PRO A 169 -27.91 -4.30 -0.70
N ALA A 170 -28.79 -4.80 -1.56
CA ALA A 170 -28.41 -5.58 -2.75
C ALA A 170 -27.51 -4.78 -3.72
N THR A 171 -27.65 -3.45 -3.74
CA THR A 171 -26.81 -2.55 -4.53
C THR A 171 -26.34 -1.37 -3.70
N SER A 172 -25.09 -0.99 -3.91
CA SER A 172 -24.39 0.13 -3.29
C SER A 172 -24.04 1.17 -4.36
N ARG A 173 -24.29 2.44 -4.07
CA ARG A 173 -23.93 3.55 -4.95
C ARG A 173 -23.35 4.69 -4.15
N GLY A 174 -22.23 5.23 -4.61
CA GLY A 174 -21.58 6.36 -3.98
C GLY A 174 -20.29 6.73 -4.67
N VAL A 175 -19.79 7.91 -4.33
CA VAL A 175 -18.50 8.43 -4.77
C VAL A 175 -17.62 8.63 -3.56
N VAL A 176 -16.35 8.28 -3.70
CA VAL A 176 -15.35 8.42 -2.64
C VAL A 176 -14.12 9.08 -3.22
N SER A 177 -13.56 10.02 -2.46
CA SER A 177 -12.32 10.70 -2.82
C SER A 177 -11.38 10.75 -1.62
N VAL A 178 -10.09 10.53 -1.87
CA VAL A 178 -9.03 10.81 -0.88
C VAL A 178 -8.88 12.32 -0.76
N VAL A 179 -8.97 12.87 0.46
CA VAL A 179 -8.88 14.32 0.71
C VAL A 179 -7.61 14.73 1.45
N ASP A 180 -7.05 13.85 2.27
CA ASP A 180 -5.77 14.06 2.94
C ASP A 180 -5.07 12.73 3.14
N GLU A 181 -3.74 12.74 3.08
CA GLU A 181 -2.96 11.54 3.32
C GLU A 181 -1.53 11.83 3.80
N THR A 182 -1.09 10.93 4.67
CA THR A 182 0.29 10.75 5.10
C THR A 182 0.56 9.24 5.13
N PRO A 183 1.81 8.78 5.26
CA PRO A 183 2.10 7.34 5.31
C PRO A 183 1.31 6.57 6.38
N ALA A 184 0.97 7.22 7.50
CA ALA A 184 0.27 6.60 8.63
C ALA A 184 -1.20 7.03 8.76
N ARG A 185 -1.74 7.85 7.84
CA ARG A 185 -3.11 8.37 7.91
C ARG A 185 -3.67 8.61 6.52
N VAL A 186 -4.88 8.14 6.24
CA VAL A 186 -5.60 8.44 5.00
C VAL A 186 -7.01 8.90 5.38
N VAL A 187 -7.44 10.04 4.85
CA VAL A 187 -8.78 10.59 5.06
C VAL A 187 -9.54 10.58 3.74
N LEU A 188 -10.74 10.02 3.78
CA LEU A 188 -11.64 9.91 2.64
C LEU A 188 -12.91 10.71 2.92
N ASN A 189 -13.40 11.41 1.91
CA ASN A 189 -14.79 11.87 1.87
C ASN A 189 -15.60 10.88 1.07
N ALA A 190 -16.68 10.38 1.67
CA ALA A 190 -17.59 9.42 1.06
C ALA A 190 -19.00 10.02 0.99
N THR A 191 -19.57 10.05 -0.21
CA THR A 191 -20.96 10.45 -0.46
C THR A 191 -21.70 9.26 -1.05
N LEU A 192 -22.53 8.60 -0.24
CA LEU A 192 -23.22 7.38 -0.59
C LEU A 192 -24.73 7.62 -0.71
N GLU A 193 -25.33 7.15 -1.81
CA GLU A 193 -26.80 7.15 -1.99
C GLU A 193 -27.46 6.05 -1.16
N THR A 194 -26.78 4.92 -1.00
CA THR A 194 -27.19 3.76 -0.21
C THR A 194 -26.03 3.32 0.67
N SER A 195 -26.29 2.67 1.81
CA SER A 195 -25.20 2.10 2.59
C SER A 195 -24.39 1.12 1.73
N GLY A 196 -23.08 1.10 1.93
CA GLY A 196 -22.16 0.34 1.07
C GLY A 196 -20.81 0.12 1.72
N LEU A 197 -19.97 -0.63 1.01
CA LEU A 197 -18.59 -0.86 1.40
C LEU A 197 -17.69 0.16 0.71
N VAL A 198 -17.05 1.04 1.48
CA VAL A 198 -15.99 1.90 0.96
C VAL A 198 -14.68 1.11 1.01
N ILE A 199 -14.08 0.90 -0.17
CA ILE A 199 -12.81 0.20 -0.32
C ILE A 199 -11.71 1.25 -0.49
N LEU A 200 -10.65 1.11 0.30
CA LEU A 200 -9.37 1.74 0.06
C LEU A 200 -8.41 0.66 -0.45
N ALA A 201 -7.95 0.80 -1.69
CA ALA A 201 -7.05 -0.13 -2.36
C ALA A 201 -5.60 -0.01 -1.85
N ASP A 202 -5.45 -0.13 -0.53
CA ASP A 202 -4.21 -0.21 0.23
C ASP A 202 -4.21 -1.51 1.04
N SER A 203 -3.02 -2.08 1.27
CA SER A 203 -2.87 -3.33 2.02
C SER A 203 -3.46 -3.24 3.43
N TRP A 204 -4.30 -4.19 3.81
CA TRP A 204 -4.78 -4.40 5.16
C TRP A 204 -3.65 -4.87 6.09
N ASP A 205 -3.69 -4.44 7.35
CA ASP A 205 -2.85 -4.92 8.44
C ASP A 205 -3.59 -4.69 9.78
N ALA A 206 -3.31 -5.52 10.79
CA ALA A 206 -3.95 -5.44 12.10
C ALA A 206 -3.66 -4.12 12.85
N GLY A 207 -2.59 -3.42 12.49
CA GLY A 207 -2.26 -2.11 13.05
C GLY A 207 -3.11 -0.95 12.53
N TRP A 208 -3.90 -1.13 11.47
CA TRP A 208 -4.82 -0.09 11.00
C TRP A 208 -6.06 0.00 11.87
N LYS A 209 -6.45 1.23 12.20
CA LYS A 209 -7.73 1.56 12.86
C LYS A 209 -8.51 2.49 11.94
N ALA A 210 -9.83 2.36 11.91
CA ALA A 210 -10.71 3.25 11.13
C ALA A 210 -11.67 4.01 12.04
N ARG A 211 -11.99 5.25 11.63
CA ARG A 211 -13.01 6.08 12.25
C ARG A 211 -13.94 6.63 11.18
N LEU A 212 -15.24 6.48 11.39
CA LEU A 212 -16.28 7.09 10.58
C LEU A 212 -16.90 8.25 11.37
N ASP A 213 -16.79 9.46 10.86
CA ASP A 213 -17.26 10.69 11.52
C ASP A 213 -16.75 10.77 12.98
N GLY A 214 -15.47 10.43 13.17
CA GLY A 214 -14.79 10.39 14.46
C GLY A 214 -15.04 9.15 15.33
N LYS A 215 -16.00 8.28 14.98
CA LYS A 215 -16.35 7.09 15.76
C LYS A 215 -15.58 5.85 15.29
N PRO A 216 -14.98 5.04 16.17
CA PRO A 216 -14.29 3.82 15.78
C PRO A 216 -15.23 2.85 15.05
N VAL A 217 -14.75 2.29 13.93
CA VAL A 217 -15.45 1.29 13.12
C VAL A 217 -14.50 0.15 12.74
N PRO A 218 -15.01 -1.09 12.59
CA PRO A 218 -14.17 -2.21 12.17
C PRO A 218 -13.70 -2.04 10.72
N ILE A 219 -12.47 -2.47 10.45
CA ILE A 219 -11.94 -2.61 9.09
C ILE A 219 -12.11 -4.06 8.65
N LEU A 220 -12.78 -4.25 7.53
CA LEU A 220 -12.93 -5.54 6.87
C LEU A 220 -11.77 -5.78 5.92
N ARG A 221 -11.19 -6.97 5.95
CA ARG A 221 -10.28 -7.41 4.87
C ARG A 221 -11.13 -7.69 3.63
N THR A 222 -10.83 -6.96 2.56
CA THR A 222 -11.62 -6.94 1.31
C THR A 222 -10.72 -7.30 0.14
N ASP A 223 -11.24 -8.06 -0.83
CA ASP A 223 -10.50 -8.51 -2.03
C ASP A 223 -9.13 -9.08 -1.67
N HIS A 224 -9.15 -9.96 -0.67
CA HIS A 224 -8.02 -10.68 -0.11
C HIS A 224 -7.03 -9.81 0.70
N ALA A 225 -6.66 -8.62 0.24
CA ALA A 225 -5.57 -7.85 0.85
C ALA A 225 -5.90 -6.38 1.12
N LEU A 226 -7.08 -5.89 0.76
CA LEU A 226 -7.44 -4.47 0.84
C LEU A 226 -8.25 -4.14 2.09
N ARG A 227 -8.39 -2.84 2.38
CA ARG A 227 -9.18 -2.33 3.51
C ARG A 227 -10.58 -1.94 3.02
N GLY A 228 -11.61 -2.45 3.67
CA GLY A 228 -12.99 -2.04 3.46
C GLY A 228 -13.63 -1.58 4.77
N VAL A 229 -14.50 -0.59 4.71
CA VAL A 229 -15.32 -0.13 5.85
C VAL A 229 -16.76 0.04 5.39
N LEU A 230 -17.70 -0.44 6.19
CA LEU A 230 -19.12 -0.22 5.94
C LEU A 230 -19.47 1.24 6.27
N VAL A 231 -20.05 1.93 5.29
CA VAL A 231 -20.43 3.34 5.40
C VAL A 231 -21.94 3.45 5.14
N PRO A 232 -22.69 4.15 6.00
CA PRO A 232 -24.11 4.38 5.79
C PRO A 232 -24.36 5.33 4.60
N ALA A 233 -25.61 5.41 4.15
CA ALA A 233 -25.99 6.43 3.17
C ALA A 233 -25.80 7.84 3.75
N GLY A 234 -25.46 8.80 2.89
CA GLY A 234 -25.18 10.18 3.25
C GLY A 234 -23.73 10.58 3.01
N ASN A 235 -23.33 11.69 3.61
CA ASN A 235 -21.95 12.19 3.58
C ASN A 235 -21.27 11.79 4.88
N SER A 236 -20.10 11.16 4.76
CA SER A 236 -19.26 10.81 5.91
C SER A 236 -17.79 11.04 5.61
N GLU A 237 -17.06 11.40 6.65
CA GLU A 237 -15.60 11.40 6.66
C GLU A 237 -15.10 10.06 7.23
N LEU A 238 -14.28 9.35 6.46
CA LEU A 238 -13.67 8.09 6.86
C LEU A 238 -12.16 8.28 7.00
N GLU A 239 -11.66 8.16 8.23
CA GLU A 239 -10.22 8.21 8.54
C GLU A 239 -9.68 6.79 8.79
N PHE A 240 -8.62 6.43 8.08
CA PHE A 240 -7.73 5.31 8.41
C PHE A 240 -6.47 5.84 9.08
N ARG A 241 -6.05 5.23 10.18
CA ARG A 241 -4.80 5.57 10.87
C ARG A 241 -4.05 4.33 11.32
N TYR A 242 -2.73 4.30 11.09
CA TYR A 242 -1.87 3.21 11.53
C TYR A 242 -1.44 3.43 12.98
N GLN A 243 -1.96 2.59 13.89
CA GLN A 243 -1.70 2.61 15.32
C GLN A 243 -1.62 1.17 15.84
N PRO A 244 -0.49 0.47 15.61
CA PRO A 244 -0.34 -0.93 16.02
C PRO A 244 -0.29 -1.05 17.53
N ASP A 245 -0.98 -2.05 18.08
CA ASP A 245 -1.07 -2.27 19.52
C ASP A 245 0.31 -2.54 20.17
N SER A 246 1.25 -3.10 19.40
CA SER A 246 2.64 -3.33 19.81
C SER A 246 3.41 -2.04 20.12
N PHE A 247 3.12 -0.95 19.40
CA PHE A 247 3.76 0.34 19.66
C PHE A 247 3.28 0.93 20.99
N THR A 248 1.96 0.88 21.24
CA THR A 248 1.38 1.30 22.52
C THR A 248 1.92 0.48 23.69
N LEU A 249 2.06 -0.84 23.51
CA LEU A 249 2.66 -1.72 24.51
C LEU A 249 4.13 -1.36 24.77
N GLY A 250 4.92 -1.15 23.72
CA GLY A 250 6.32 -0.74 23.84
C GLY A 250 6.49 0.59 24.57
N LEU A 251 5.63 1.57 24.29
CA LEU A 251 5.64 2.86 24.96
C LEU A 251 5.32 2.74 26.46
N ASN A 252 4.34 1.91 26.82
CA ASN A 252 3.98 1.66 28.22
C ASN A 252 5.12 0.97 28.99
N LEU A 253 5.76 -0.04 28.38
CA LEU A 253 6.92 -0.71 28.99
C LEU A 253 8.10 0.24 29.17
N PHE A 254 8.37 1.08 28.17
CA PHE A 254 9.39 2.12 28.26
C PHE A 254 9.11 3.09 29.41
N ALA A 255 7.87 3.58 29.52
CA ALA A 255 7.47 4.50 30.58
C ALA A 255 7.67 3.87 31.98
N LEU A 256 7.28 2.61 32.16
CA LEU A 256 7.48 1.88 33.41
C LEU A 256 8.96 1.71 33.76
N ALA A 257 9.79 1.31 32.78
CA ALA A 257 11.23 1.17 32.97
C ALA A 257 11.89 2.51 33.33
N PHE A 258 11.48 3.60 32.66
CA PHE A 258 11.97 4.93 32.93
C PHE A 258 11.60 5.41 34.34
N ILE A 259 10.34 5.19 34.77
CA ILE A 259 9.90 5.51 36.13
C ILE A 259 10.73 4.74 37.17
N ALA A 260 10.95 3.43 36.95
CA ALA A 260 11.76 2.61 37.84
C ALA A 260 13.21 3.12 37.94
N LEU A 261 13.80 3.53 36.82
CA LEU A 261 15.15 4.09 36.78
C LEU A 261 15.24 5.41 37.55
N VAL A 262 14.26 6.30 37.39
CA VAL A 262 14.19 7.57 38.13
C VAL A 262 14.05 7.32 39.64
N ILE A 263 13.22 6.36 40.04
CA ILE A 263 13.08 5.96 41.45
C ILE A 263 14.41 5.44 42.01
N GLN A 264 15.09 4.54 41.29
CA GLN A 264 16.39 4.02 41.73
C GLN A 264 17.45 5.12 41.82
N ALA A 265 17.54 6.01 40.83
CA ALA A 265 18.46 7.13 40.87
C ALA A 265 18.20 8.06 42.06
N GLY A 266 16.92 8.32 42.38
CA GLY A 266 16.52 9.08 43.56
C GLY A 266 16.93 8.40 44.87
N ILE A 267 16.78 7.08 44.97
CA ILE A 267 17.22 6.29 46.15
C ILE A 267 18.74 6.37 46.32
N ILE A 268 19.50 6.17 45.23
CA ILE A 268 20.98 6.24 45.24
C ILE A 268 21.48 7.64 45.58
N TRP A 269 20.82 8.68 45.05
CA TRP A 269 21.18 10.06 45.35
C TRP A 269 20.96 10.40 46.83
N ARG A 270 19.82 9.96 47.40
CA ARG A 270 19.54 10.12 48.83
C ARG A 270 20.55 9.37 49.70
N SER A 271 20.89 8.12 49.38
CA SER A 271 21.84 7.35 50.18
C SER A 271 23.26 7.92 50.18
N ARG A 272 23.67 8.54 49.06
CA ARG A 272 24.94 9.28 48.95
C ARG A 272 24.94 10.60 49.73
N ALA A 273 23.81 11.31 49.77
CA ALA A 273 23.68 12.54 50.56
C ALA A 273 23.74 12.30 52.08
N THR A 274 23.42 11.09 52.53
CA THR A 274 23.44 10.70 53.95
C THR A 274 24.73 10.05 54.43
N ALA A 275 25.74 9.84 53.56
CA ALA A 275 27.00 9.23 53.97
C ALA A 275 27.87 10.24 54.76
N PRO A 276 28.29 9.93 56.01
CA PRO A 276 29.11 10.83 56.81
C PRO A 276 30.52 11.00 56.19
N ALA A 277 31.04 12.23 56.20
CA ALA A 277 32.38 12.53 55.69
C ALA A 277 33.45 11.71 56.44
N SER A 278 34.29 10.96 55.72
CA SER A 278 35.43 10.27 56.32
C SER A 278 36.36 11.28 57.01
N PRO A 279 36.82 11.00 58.24
CA PRO A 279 37.77 11.87 58.92
C PRO A 279 39.11 11.86 58.18
N ALA A 280 39.59 13.05 57.82
CA ALA A 280 40.91 13.25 57.23
C ALA A 280 41.99 12.75 58.20
N ARG A 281 42.93 11.93 57.70
CA ARG A 281 44.14 11.52 58.40
C ARG A 281 45.25 12.54 58.22
#